data_AF-A0A8T6NCS2-F1
#
_entry.id   AF-A0A8T6NCS2-F1
#
_cell.length_a   1.000
_cell.length_b   1.000
_cell.length_c   1.000
_cell.angle_alpha   90.00
_cell.angle_beta   90.00
_cell.angle_gamma   90.00
#
_symmetry.space_group_name_H-M   'P 1'
#
loop_
_entity.id
_entity.type
_entity.pdbx_description
1 polymer ?
#
loop_
_entity_poly.entity_id
_entity_poly.type
_entity_poly.pdbx_seq_one_letter_code
_entity_poly.pdbx_strand_id
1 'polypeptide(L)'
;RSTMIFYLSVHLLSDIVKEAIRGGYPKTTPAAVVYRASWPDQKIIIGTLEDITKKVWAEKITRTAIVIIGDVVQPKSYEYSKLYDKTFSHGYRKAKAKN
;
A
#
# COMPACT_ATOMS: atom_id res chain seq x y z
N ARG A 1 -4.04 3.37 -12.49
CA ARG A 1 -2.61 3.74 -12.24
C ARG A 1 -1.97 2.57 -11.52
N SER A 2 -0.66 2.38 -11.62
CA SER A 2 0.02 1.28 -10.93
C SER A 2 0.12 1.56 -9.43
N THR A 3 0.37 0.50 -8.65
CA THR A 3 0.71 0.60 -7.23
C THR A 3 2.22 0.80 -7.09
N MET A 4 2.63 1.68 -6.18
CA MET A 4 4.03 1.83 -5.79
C MET A 4 4.18 1.54 -4.29
N ILE A 5 5.22 0.78 -3.95
CA ILE A 5 5.55 0.44 -2.56
C ILE A 5 7.01 0.79 -2.33
N PHE A 6 7.26 1.63 -1.33
CA PHE A 6 8.60 2.08 -0.96
C PHE A 6 8.98 1.52 0.40
N TYR A 7 10.12 0.84 0.44
CA TYR A 7 10.75 0.31 1.65
C TYR A 7 11.87 1.24 2.09
N LEU A 8 12.19 1.23 3.39
CA LEU A 8 13.35 1.92 3.99
C LEU A 8 13.43 3.44 3.71
N SER A 9 12.32 4.07 3.33
CA SER A 9 12.32 5.42 2.73
C SER A 9 11.24 6.34 3.30
N VAL A 10 10.61 5.98 4.42
CA VAL A 10 9.59 6.83 5.06
C VAL A 10 10.12 8.22 5.47
N HIS A 11 11.42 8.35 5.76
CA HIS A 11 12.05 9.65 6.02
C HIS A 11 12.11 10.55 4.77
N LEU A 12 11.97 9.98 3.57
CA LEU A 12 11.90 10.68 2.28
C LEU A 12 10.45 10.88 1.82
N LEU A 13 9.44 10.68 2.68
CA LEU A 13 8.03 10.69 2.29
C LEU A 13 7.63 11.97 1.54
N SER A 14 8.12 13.14 1.96
CA SER A 14 7.86 14.41 1.27
C SER A 14 8.35 14.41 -0.18
N ASP A 15 9.55 13.88 -0.42
CA ASP A 15 10.13 13.81 -1.76
C ASP A 15 9.40 12.77 -2.60
N ILE A 16 9.09 11.60 -2.03
CA ILE A 16 8.30 10.55 -2.71
C ILE A 16 6.94 11.12 -3.17
N VAL A 17 6.24 11.84 -2.30
CA VAL A 17 4.95 12.47 -2.62
C VAL A 17 5.10 13.51 -3.73
N LYS A 18 6.10 14.38 -3.63
CA LYS A 18 6.40 15.40 -4.64
C LYS A 18 6.68 14.77 -6.01
N GLU A 19 7.50 13.72 -6.03
CA GLU A 19 7.86 12.99 -7.25
C GLU A 19 6.69 12.22 -7.84
N ALA A 20 5.85 11.60 -7.02
CA ALA A 20 4.63 10.94 -7.48
C ALA A 20 3.67 11.94 -8.15
N ILE A 21 3.47 13.12 -7.56
CA ILE A 21 2.64 14.18 -8.14
C ILE A 21 3.25 14.70 -9.45
N ARG A 22 4.57 14.96 -9.47
CA ARG A 22 5.30 15.39 -10.67
C ARG A 22 5.21 14.35 -11.80
N GLY A 23 5.22 13.06 -11.44
CA GLY A 23 5.04 11.94 -12.36
C GLY A 23 3.60 11.70 -12.82
N GLY A 24 2.64 12.53 -12.42
CA GLY A 24 1.26 12.50 -12.91
C GLY A 24 0.23 11.80 -12.01
N TYR A 25 0.56 11.47 -10.76
CA TYR A 25 -0.44 11.02 -9.79
C TYR A 25 -1.22 12.22 -9.21
N PRO A 26 -2.56 12.21 -9.24
CA PRO A 26 -3.37 13.24 -8.60
C PRO A 26 -3.08 13.37 -7.10
N LYS A 27 -3.21 14.58 -6.57
CA LYS A 27 -3.13 14.82 -5.11
C LYS A 27 -4.12 13.97 -4.31
N THR A 28 -5.26 13.62 -4.92
CA THR A 28 -6.29 12.76 -4.34
C THR A 28 -5.95 11.26 -4.39
N THR A 29 -4.83 10.85 -5.00
CA THR A 29 -4.42 9.45 -5.02
C THR A 29 -4.28 8.91 -3.60
N PRO A 30 -4.95 7.78 -3.27
CA PRO A 30 -4.83 7.15 -1.95
C PRO A 30 -3.38 6.76 -1.64
N ALA A 31 -2.98 6.96 -0.39
CA ALA A 31 -1.70 6.56 0.13
C ALA A 31 -1.83 6.02 1.56
N ALA A 32 -0.95 5.10 1.93
CA ALA A 32 -0.84 4.58 3.27
C ALA A 32 0.61 4.49 3.71
N VAL A 33 0.84 4.69 5.00
CA VAL A 33 2.11 4.35 5.67
C VAL A 33 1.83 3.35 6.76
N VAL A 34 2.47 2.18 6.66
CA VAL A 34 2.33 1.08 7.62
C VAL A 34 3.61 1.00 8.44
N TYR A 35 3.55 1.46 9.69
CA TYR A 35 4.66 1.40 10.64
C TYR A 35 4.66 0.07 11.37
N ARG A 36 5.84 -0.60 11.39
CA ARG A 36 6.06 -1.92 12.01
C ARG A 36 4.94 -2.91 11.70
N ALA A 37 4.74 -3.14 10.39
CA ALA A 37 3.75 -4.10 9.91
C ALA A 37 3.88 -5.44 10.65
N SER A 38 2.74 -6.02 11.06
CA SER A 38 2.56 -7.25 11.85
C SER A 38 3.07 -7.25 13.30
N TRP A 39 3.63 -6.15 13.81
CA TRP A 39 4.04 -6.05 15.21
C TRP A 39 2.85 -5.69 16.11
N PRO A 40 2.92 -5.97 17.43
CA PRO A 40 1.83 -5.64 18.37
C PRO A 40 1.44 -4.16 18.38
N ASP A 41 2.37 -3.28 18.06
CA ASP A 41 2.24 -1.83 18.07
C ASP A 41 2.36 -1.23 16.66
N GLN A 42 1.90 -2.00 15.66
CA GLN A 42 1.68 -1.56 14.29
C GLN A 42 0.77 -0.31 14.28
N LYS A 43 1.11 0.66 13.42
CA LYS A 43 0.22 1.77 13.08
C LYS A 43 -0.01 1.83 11.57
N ILE A 44 -1.25 2.04 11.15
CA ILE A 44 -1.62 2.26 9.74
C ILE A 44 -2.14 3.70 9.63
N ILE A 45 -1.45 4.50 8.83
CA ILE A 45 -1.81 5.89 8.56
C ILE A 45 -2.30 5.95 7.12
N ILE A 46 -3.57 6.32 6.93
CA ILE A 46 -4.22 6.40 5.61
C ILE A 46 -4.50 7.86 5.27
N GLY A 47 -4.28 8.21 4.01
CA GLY A 47 -4.54 9.54 3.49
C GLY A 47 -4.47 9.56 1.97
N THR A 48 -4.14 10.73 1.45
CA THR A 48 -3.88 10.96 0.04
C THR A 48 -2.50 11.58 -0.14
N LEU A 49 -2.02 11.71 -1.37
CA LEU A 49 -0.79 12.46 -1.65
C LEU A 49 -0.85 13.92 -1.17
N GLU A 50 -2.04 14.47 -0.92
CA GLU A 50 -2.21 15.81 -0.35
C GLU A 50 -1.88 15.90 1.15
N ASP A 51 -2.22 14.87 1.94
CA ASP A 51 -2.23 14.97 3.41
C ASP A 51 -1.36 13.93 4.14
N ILE A 52 -0.90 12.88 3.44
CA ILE A 52 -0.24 11.73 4.06
C ILE A 52 1.03 12.14 4.82
N THR A 53 1.83 13.06 4.27
CA THR A 53 3.05 13.56 4.90
C THR A 53 2.75 14.19 6.26
N LYS A 54 1.74 15.07 6.33
CA LYS A 54 1.35 15.75 7.57
C LYS A 54 0.90 14.75 8.63
N LYS A 55 0.07 13.78 8.24
CA LYS A 55 -0.44 12.73 9.13
C LYS A 55 0.68 11.86 9.71
N VAL A 56 1.62 11.44 8.89
CA VAL A 56 2.74 10.60 9.30
C VAL A 56 3.69 11.34 10.25
N TRP A 57 3.91 12.63 10.01
CA TRP A 57 4.78 13.45 10.85
C TRP A 57 4.17 13.76 12.21
N ALA A 58 2.84 13.91 12.29
CA ALA A 58 2.12 14.05 13.56
C ALA A 58 2.32 12.81 14.46
N GLU A 59 2.43 11.63 13.86
CA GLU A 59 2.73 10.36 14.55
C GLU A 59 4.22 10.16 14.88
N LYS A 60 5.10 11.09 14.47
CA LYS A 60 6.57 11.02 14.66
C LYS A 60 7.21 9.75 14.06
N ILE A 61 6.64 9.21 12.99
CA ILE A 61 7.15 8.02 12.31
C ILE A 61 8.22 8.42 11.30
N THR A 62 9.47 8.06 11.59
CA THR A 62 10.63 8.40 10.75
C THR A 62 11.38 7.17 10.21
N ARG A 63 11.10 5.97 10.72
CA ARG A 63 11.79 4.71 10.35
C ARG A 63 10.81 3.53 10.41
N THR A 64 11.25 2.38 9.88
CA THR A 64 10.55 1.09 10.01
C THR A 64 9.09 1.15 9.56
N ALA A 65 8.86 1.78 8.40
CA ALA A 65 7.55 1.86 7.80
C ALA A 65 7.62 1.60 6.29
N ILE A 66 6.52 1.08 5.76
CA ILE A 66 6.29 0.85 4.35
C ILE A 66 5.38 1.96 3.84
N VAL A 67 5.77 2.64 2.77
CA VAL A 67 4.94 3.66 2.09
C VAL A 67 4.26 2.99 0.90
N ILE A 68 2.94 3.12 0.78
CA ILE A 68 2.13 2.54 -0.27
C ILE A 68 1.36 3.67 -0.95
N ILE A 69 1.49 3.79 -2.27
CA ILE A 69 0.79 4.79 -3.08
C ILE A 69 -0.02 4.07 -4.16
N GLY A 70 -1.30 4.40 -4.27
CA GLY A 70 -2.18 3.92 -5.32
C GLY A 70 -3.53 3.43 -4.82
N ASP A 71 -4.41 3.10 -5.78
CA ASP A 71 -5.80 2.72 -5.52
C ASP A 71 -5.93 1.43 -4.69
N VAL A 72 -4.85 0.64 -4.55
CA VAL A 72 -4.81 -0.55 -3.67
C VAL A 72 -5.08 -0.22 -2.20
N VAL A 73 -4.85 1.03 -1.78
CA VAL A 73 -5.10 1.47 -0.40
C VAL A 73 -6.61 1.61 -0.13
N GLN A 74 -7.39 1.99 -1.15
CA GLN A 74 -8.85 2.13 -1.08
C GLN A 74 -9.48 1.54 -2.35
N PRO A 75 -9.46 0.20 -2.50
CA PRO A 75 -9.90 -0.44 -3.72
C PRO A 75 -11.44 -0.36 -3.85
N LYS A 76 -11.94 -0.04 -5.05
CA LYS A 76 -13.39 -0.03 -5.33
C LYS A 76 -14.01 -1.42 -5.30
N SER A 77 -13.23 -2.42 -5.67
CA SER A 77 -13.57 -3.83 -5.61
C SER A 77 -12.34 -4.63 -5.19
N TYR A 78 -12.57 -5.73 -4.49
CA TYR A 78 -11.52 -6.61 -4.02
C TYR A 78 -11.82 -8.04 -4.47
N GLU A 79 -10.84 -8.66 -5.11
CA GLU A 79 -10.86 -10.09 -5.42
C GLU A 79 -9.70 -10.77 -4.71
N TYR A 80 -9.96 -11.94 -4.13
CA TYR A 80 -8.91 -12.74 -3.53
C TYR A 80 -7.97 -13.27 -4.59
N SER A 81 -6.67 -13.28 -4.27
CA SER A 81 -5.69 -13.96 -5.09
C SER A 81 -6.06 -15.44 -5.22
N LYS A 82 -6.21 -15.91 -6.47
CA LYS A 82 -6.45 -17.32 -6.77
C LYS A 82 -5.22 -18.20 -6.60
N LEU A 83 -4.07 -17.63 -6.20
CA LEU A 83 -2.81 -18.35 -6.03
C LEU A 83 -2.97 -19.60 -5.15
N TYR A 84 -3.74 -19.49 -4.05
CA TYR A 84 -4.02 -20.59 -3.14
C TYR A 84 -5.44 -21.15 -3.24
N ASP A 85 -6.30 -20.59 -4.10
CA ASP A 85 -7.67 -21.07 -4.29
C ASP A 85 -7.66 -22.52 -4.78
N LYS A 86 -8.28 -23.43 -4.03
CA LYS A 86 -8.31 -24.87 -4.33
C LYS A 86 -9.10 -25.18 -5.58
N THR A 87 -9.98 -24.29 -6.01
CA THR A 87 -10.84 -24.42 -7.20
C THR A 87 -10.23 -23.80 -8.45
N PHE A 88 -9.03 -23.21 -8.34
CA PHE A 88 -8.29 -22.62 -9.45
C PHE A 88 -7.10 -23.49 -9.85
N SER A 89 -7.02 -23.82 -11.15
CA SER A 89 -5.86 -24.50 -11.73
C SER A 89 -4.80 -23.48 -12.13
N HIS A 90 -3.54 -23.72 -11.78
CA HIS A 90 -2.39 -22.99 -12.29
C HIS A 90 -1.30 -23.97 -12.74
N GLY A 91 -0.18 -23.48 -13.28
CA GLY A 91 0.84 -24.31 -13.94
C GLY A 91 1.42 -25.48 -13.13
N TYR A 92 1.28 -25.48 -11.80
CA TYR A 92 1.80 -26.53 -10.90
C TYR A 92 0.73 -27.18 -10.01
N ARG A 93 -0.56 -26.86 -10.20
CA ARG A 93 -1.66 -27.37 -9.35
C ARG A 93 -2.97 -27.39 -10.14
N LYS A 94 -3.63 -28.55 -10.18
CA LYS A 94 -5.00 -28.67 -10.70
C LYS A 94 -6.02 -28.29 -9.64
N ALA A 95 -7.08 -27.62 -10.06
CA ALA A 95 -8.26 -27.35 -9.26
C ALA A 95 -8.90 -28.66 -8.76
N LYS A 96 -9.40 -28.62 -7.52
CA LYS A 96 -10.30 -29.64 -6.99
C LYS A 96 -11.74 -29.27 -7.35
N ALA A 97 -12.56 -30.26 -7.67
CA ALA A 97 -13.99 -30.05 -7.86
C ALA A 97 -14.60 -29.45 -6.58
N LYS A 98 -15.53 -28.50 -6.74
CA LYS A 98 -16.37 -28.07 -5.62
C LYS A 98 -17.28 -29.26 -5.28
N ASN A 99 -17.13 -29.80 -4.08
CA ASN A 99 -18.15 -30.66 -3.47
C ASN A 99 -19.35 -29.79 -3.08
#